data_AF-A0A3P6IUS4-F1
#
_entry.id   AF-A0A3P6IUS4-F1
#
_cell.length_a   1.000
_cell.length_b   1.000
_cell.length_c   1.000
_cell.angle_alpha   90.00
_cell.angle_beta   90.00
_cell.angle_gamma   90.00
#
_symmetry.space_group_name_H-M   'P 1'
#
loop_
_entity.id
_entity.type
_entity.pdbx_description
1 polymer ?
#
loop_
_entity_poly.entity_id
_entity_poly.type
_entity_poly.pdbx_seq_one_letter_code
_entity_poly.pdbx_strand_id
1 'polypeptide(L)'
;MLDNFLKSLPDRGNPNVDTLCENILQHREQIINDDFLETLNDTFGTPPVLAHGDLWSANILWHNVEGERKIRFIVDWQLVHRGCIAEDILRYIFCATSVTDRRQHFDHLFQYYYEELEKSFGARLSFTCDQVCSTFTSPFLQ
;
A
#
# COMPACT_ATOMS: atom_id res chain seq x y z
N MET A 1 -9.82 -6.69 11.09
CA MET A 1 -10.31 -7.14 9.76
C MET A 1 -9.94 -8.60 9.48
N LEU A 2 -8.69 -9.00 9.71
CA LEU A 2 -8.18 -10.37 9.51
C LEU A 2 -8.97 -11.45 10.28
N ASP A 3 -9.31 -11.20 11.55
CA ASP A 3 -10.09 -12.13 12.37
C ASP A 3 -11.47 -12.46 11.76
N ASN A 4 -12.18 -11.44 11.27
CA ASN A 4 -13.49 -11.61 10.68
C ASN A 4 -13.39 -12.34 9.34
N PHE A 5 -12.35 -12.04 8.55
CA PHE A 5 -12.06 -12.74 7.29
C PHE A 5 -11.81 -14.25 7.54
N LEU A 6 -10.89 -14.60 8.44
CA LEU A 6 -10.55 -15.99 8.76
C LEU A 6 -11.71 -16.76 9.40
N LYS A 7 -12.59 -16.07 10.16
CA LYS A 7 -13.84 -16.65 10.68
C LYS A 7 -14.90 -16.86 9.61
N SER A 8 -14.87 -16.09 8.52
CA SER A 8 -15.85 -16.17 7.43
C SER A 8 -15.53 -17.20 6.35
N LEU A 9 -14.35 -17.83 6.39
CA LEU A 9 -13.93 -18.79 5.39
C LEU A 9 -14.88 -20.01 5.37
N PRO A 10 -15.48 -20.34 4.20
CA PRO A 10 -16.62 -21.26 4.11
C PRO A 10 -16.25 -22.74 4.24
N ASP A 11 -14.97 -23.11 4.19
CA ASP A 11 -14.56 -24.52 4.22
C ASP A 11 -13.49 -24.78 5.30
N ARG A 12 -13.98 -24.95 6.52
CA ARG A 12 -13.27 -25.57 7.65
C ARG A 12 -13.35 -27.11 7.62
N GLY A 13 -13.51 -27.69 6.43
CA GLY A 13 -13.58 -29.13 6.24
C GLY A 13 -12.21 -29.77 5.98
N ASN A 14 -11.22 -28.96 5.59
CA ASN A 14 -9.85 -29.39 5.40
C ASN A 14 -9.01 -29.09 6.65
N PRO A 15 -8.55 -30.12 7.41
CA PRO A 15 -7.82 -29.93 8.65
C PRO A 15 -6.54 -29.10 8.49
N ASN A 16 -5.93 -29.12 7.30
CA ASN A 16 -4.72 -28.34 7.02
C ASN A 16 -5.04 -26.84 6.88
N VAL A 17 -6.19 -26.49 6.30
CA VAL A 17 -6.64 -25.10 6.17
C VAL A 17 -7.04 -24.54 7.53
N ASP A 18 -7.70 -25.34 8.37
CA ASP A 18 -8.04 -24.94 9.74
C ASP A 18 -6.80 -24.71 10.59
N THR A 19 -5.88 -25.68 10.59
CA THR A 19 -4.61 -25.57 11.32
C THR A 19 -3.84 -24.32 10.89
N LEU A 20 -3.81 -24.02 9.58
CA LEU A 20 -3.17 -22.81 9.07
C LEU A 20 -3.89 -21.52 9.54
N CYS A 21 -5.22 -21.47 9.49
CA CYS A 21 -5.98 -20.31 9.96
C CYS A 21 -5.79 -20.08 11.46
N GLU A 22 -5.79 -21.13 12.26
CA GLU A 22 -5.50 -21.06 13.70
C GLU A 22 -4.09 -20.53 13.96
N ASN A 23 -3.09 -21.02 13.23
CA ASN A 23 -1.72 -20.51 13.33
C ASN A 23 -1.65 -19.02 12.98
N ILE A 24 -2.30 -18.57 11.90
CA ILE A 24 -2.34 -17.15 11.53
C ILE A 24 -2.99 -16.31 12.65
N LEU A 25 -4.10 -16.77 13.24
CA LEU A 25 -4.78 -16.08 14.33
C LEU A 25 -3.93 -16.00 15.60
N GLN A 26 -3.19 -17.08 15.92
CA GLN A 26 -2.27 -17.13 17.07
C GLN A 26 -1.10 -16.15 16.90
N HIS A 27 -0.61 -15.99 15.67
CA HIS A 27 0.53 -15.13 15.36
C HIS A 27 0.14 -13.76 14.78
N ARG A 28 -1.15 -13.40 14.80
CA ARG A 28 -1.66 -12.21 14.08
C ARG A 28 -0.94 -10.91 14.44
N GLU A 29 -0.59 -10.71 15.72
CA GLU A 29 0.12 -9.50 16.19
C GLU A 29 1.57 -9.43 15.69
N GLN A 30 2.15 -10.58 15.31
CA GLN A 30 3.47 -10.67 14.67
C GLN A 30 3.39 -10.49 13.14
N ILE A 31 2.19 -10.66 12.56
CA ILE A 31 1.93 -10.53 11.13
C ILE A 31 1.44 -9.11 10.78
N ILE A 32 0.56 -8.58 11.62
CA ILE A 32 -0.04 -7.25 11.51
C ILE A 32 -0.04 -6.63 12.91
N ASN A 33 0.70 -5.53 13.06
CA ASN A 33 0.71 -4.73 14.28
C ASN A 33 -0.18 -3.50 14.06
N ASP A 34 -1.46 -3.62 14.45
CA ASP A 34 -2.46 -2.55 14.26
C ASP A 34 -2.02 -1.25 14.98
N ASP A 35 -1.45 -1.35 16.19
CA ASP A 35 -0.93 -0.20 16.95
C ASP A 35 0.20 0.50 16.19
N PHE A 36 1.05 -0.28 15.52
CA PHE A 36 2.12 0.27 14.68
C PHE A 36 1.56 0.95 13.43
N LEU A 37 0.52 0.39 12.80
CA LEU A 37 -0.13 1.01 11.65
C LEU A 37 -0.77 2.36 12.02
N GLU A 38 -1.39 2.45 13.21
CA GLU A 38 -1.96 3.71 13.70
C GLU A 38 -0.88 4.78 13.97
N THR A 39 0.28 4.36 14.47
CA THR A 39 1.42 5.24 14.81
C THR A 39 2.45 5.39 13.70
N LEU A 40 2.27 4.75 12.55
CA LEU A 40 3.24 4.66 11.46
C LEU A 40 3.70 6.04 10.98
N ASN A 41 2.72 6.89 10.68
CA ASN A 41 2.96 8.25 10.18
C ASN A 41 3.73 9.10 11.19
N ASP A 42 3.37 9.02 12.48
CA ASP A 42 4.03 9.77 13.54
C ASP A 42 5.46 9.27 13.78
N THR A 43 5.66 7.95 13.70
CA THR A 43 6.95 7.28 13.86
C THR A 43 7.97 7.76 12.82
N PHE A 44 7.52 7.96 11.58
CA PHE A 44 8.39 8.39 10.48
C PHE A 44 8.30 9.89 10.15
N GLY A 45 7.49 10.65 10.88
CA GLY A 45 7.33 12.09 10.69
C GLY A 45 6.70 12.45 9.34
N THR A 46 5.79 11.61 8.83
CA THR A 46 5.02 11.88 7.61
C THR A 46 3.58 12.22 7.96
N PRO A 47 2.89 13.11 7.22
CA PRO A 47 1.48 13.34 7.45
C PRO A 47 0.66 12.12 6.99
N PRO A 48 -0.45 11.79 7.66
CA PRO A 48 -1.39 10.80 7.16
C PRO A 48 -2.08 11.32 5.89
N VAL A 49 -2.45 10.39 5.02
CA VAL A 49 -3.21 10.67 3.80
C VAL A 49 -4.48 9.83 3.72
N LEU A 50 -5.41 10.23 2.86
CA LEU A 50 -6.53 9.39 2.48
C LEU A 50 -6.02 8.39 1.43
N ALA A 51 -5.80 7.15 1.84
CA ALA A 51 -5.37 6.07 0.95
C ALA A 51 -6.60 5.40 0.33
N HIS A 52 -6.49 5.03 -0.95
CA HIS A 52 -7.46 4.19 -1.63
C HIS A 52 -7.48 2.78 -1.04
N GLY A 53 -6.32 2.24 -0.65
CA GLY A 53 -6.15 0.95 0.03
C GLY A 53 -6.18 -0.27 -0.91
N ASP A 54 -6.74 -0.12 -2.11
CA ASP A 54 -6.66 -1.13 -3.18
C ASP A 54 -6.34 -0.53 -4.56
N LEU A 55 -5.30 0.31 -4.67
CA LEU A 55 -4.97 0.93 -5.95
C LEU A 55 -4.13 0.01 -6.85
N TRP A 56 -4.75 -0.57 -7.88
CA TRP A 56 -4.08 -1.34 -8.94
C TRP A 56 -4.69 -1.01 -10.31
N SER A 57 -4.09 -1.51 -11.39
CA SER A 57 -4.40 -1.08 -12.76
C SER A 57 -5.86 -1.22 -13.18
N ALA A 58 -6.59 -2.23 -12.65
CA ALA A 58 -8.01 -2.42 -12.94
C ALA A 58 -8.91 -1.37 -12.27
N ASN A 59 -8.47 -0.75 -11.18
CA ASN A 59 -9.19 0.29 -10.45
C ASN A 59 -8.90 1.70 -10.99
N ILE A 60 -8.13 1.81 -12.07
CA ILE A 60 -7.85 3.08 -12.76
C ILE A 60 -8.50 3.04 -14.14
N LEU A 61 -9.47 3.92 -14.35
CA LEU A 61 -10.11 4.10 -15.65
C LEU A 61 -9.32 5.12 -16.46
N TRP A 62 -8.89 4.71 -17.65
CA TRP A 62 -8.10 5.52 -18.56
C TRP A 62 -8.94 6.09 -19.69
N HIS A 63 -8.56 7.24 -20.20
CA HIS A 63 -9.09 7.79 -21.45
C HIS A 63 -7.98 8.40 -22.29
N ASN A 64 -8.20 8.46 -23.60
CA ASN A 64 -7.25 9.07 -24.52
C ASN A 64 -7.61 10.54 -24.74
N VAL A 65 -6.62 11.41 -24.57
CA VAL A 65 -6.69 12.85 -24.85
C VAL A 65 -5.54 13.16 -25.79
N GLU A 66 -5.83 13.56 -27.02
CA GLU A 66 -4.81 13.95 -28.01
C GLU A 66 -3.72 12.88 -28.26
N GLY A 67 -4.11 11.59 -28.18
CA GLY A 67 -3.18 10.47 -28.35
C GLY A 67 -2.43 10.05 -27.08
N GLU A 68 -2.57 10.80 -25.99
CA GLU A 68 -2.00 10.45 -24.69
C GLU A 68 -3.03 9.74 -23.80
N ARG A 69 -2.59 8.68 -23.13
CA ARG A 69 -3.41 7.98 -22.13
C ARG A 69 -3.37 8.77 -20.82
N LYS A 70 -4.53 9.25 -20.36
CA LYS A 70 -4.71 10.00 -19.11
C LYS A 70 -5.63 9.24 -18.16
N ILE A 71 -5.45 9.45 -16.87
CA ILE A 71 -6.37 8.93 -15.85
C ILE A 71 -7.68 9.72 -15.96
N ARG A 72 -8.80 9.00 -16.10
CA ARG A 72 -10.14 9.58 -16.10
C ARG A 72 -10.77 9.53 -14.72
N PHE A 73 -10.73 8.35 -14.09
CA PHE A 73 -11.31 8.09 -12.78
C PHE A 73 -10.50 7.03 -12.04
N ILE A 74 -10.47 7.14 -10.71
CA ILE A 74 -10.09 6.07 -9.80
C ILE A 74 -11.39 5.56 -9.17
N VAL A 75 -11.61 4.26 -9.20
CA VAL A 75 -12.85 3.60 -8.77
C VAL A 75 -12.56 2.52 -7.74
N ASP A 76 -13.62 2.03 -7.10
CA ASP A 76 -13.56 0.96 -6.10
C ASP A 76 -12.88 1.35 -4.76
N TRP A 77 -13.40 2.41 -4.15
CA TRP A 77 -12.93 2.97 -2.89
C TRP A 77 -13.38 2.19 -1.64
N GLN A 78 -13.71 0.90 -1.76
CA GLN A 78 -14.25 0.10 -0.65
C GLN A 78 -13.26 -0.11 0.52
N LEU A 79 -11.96 0.05 0.26
CA LEU A 79 -10.88 -0.05 1.27
C LEU A 79 -10.31 1.32 1.68
N VAL A 80 -11.00 2.42 1.38
CA VAL A 80 -10.52 3.77 1.72
C VAL A 80 -10.28 3.93 3.23
N HIS A 81 -9.12 4.47 3.61
CA HIS A 81 -8.77 4.67 5.03
C HIS A 81 -7.67 5.73 5.23
N ARG A 82 -7.30 5.98 6.49
CA ARG A 82 -6.16 6.82 6.88
C ARG A 82 -4.88 6.02 6.71
N GLY A 83 -4.17 6.22 5.61
CA GLY A 83 -2.96 5.48 5.25
C GLY A 83 -1.69 6.31 5.33
N CYS A 84 -0.60 5.75 4.80
CA CYS A 84 0.66 6.46 4.60
C CYS A 84 0.84 6.89 3.14
N ILE A 85 1.69 7.89 2.91
CA ILE A 85 1.94 8.47 1.58
C ILE A 85 2.36 7.42 0.55
N ALA A 86 3.11 6.42 0.96
CA ALA A 86 3.67 5.41 0.06
C ALA A 86 2.67 4.31 -0.36
N GLU A 87 1.54 4.16 0.34
CA GLU A 87 0.74 2.94 0.29
C GLU A 87 0.20 2.61 -1.11
N ASP A 88 -0.56 3.53 -1.70
CA ASP A 88 -1.22 3.32 -2.99
C ASP A 88 -0.23 3.21 -4.16
N ILE A 89 0.85 4.02 -4.14
CA ILE A 89 1.85 3.97 -5.21
C ILE A 89 2.63 2.65 -5.17
N LEU A 90 2.94 2.15 -3.98
CA LEU A 90 3.61 0.87 -3.83
C LEU A 90 2.70 -0.29 -4.21
N ARG A 91 1.43 -0.26 -3.78
CA ARG A 91 0.42 -1.21 -4.25
C ARG A 91 0.39 -1.26 -5.77
N TYR A 92 0.34 -0.10 -6.43
CA TYR A 92 0.32 -0.02 -7.89
C TYR A 92 1.61 -0.57 -8.52
N ILE A 93 2.79 -0.14 -8.07
CA ILE A 93 4.09 -0.61 -8.58
C ILE A 93 4.19 -2.14 -8.46
N PHE A 94 3.85 -2.70 -7.30
CA PHE A 94 3.93 -4.15 -7.07
C PHE A 94 2.99 -4.97 -7.95
N CYS A 95 1.83 -4.40 -8.32
CA CYS A 95 0.87 -5.07 -9.20
C CYS A 95 1.16 -4.86 -10.69
N ALA A 96 1.75 -3.73 -11.06
CA ALA A 96 1.95 -3.33 -12.44
C ALA A 96 3.31 -3.77 -13.02
N THR A 97 4.24 -4.26 -12.20
CA THR A 97 5.61 -4.60 -12.62
C THR A 97 5.97 -6.04 -12.29
N SER A 98 7.00 -6.57 -12.96
CA SER A 98 7.59 -7.86 -12.58
C SER A 98 8.54 -7.71 -11.38
N VAL A 99 8.85 -8.82 -10.71
CA VAL A 99 9.87 -8.85 -9.63
C VAL A 99 11.23 -8.35 -10.14
N THR A 100 11.60 -8.73 -11.37
CA THR A 100 12.86 -8.32 -12.00
C THR A 100 12.89 -6.81 -12.17
N ASP A 101 11.82 -6.22 -12.72
CA ASP A 101 11.73 -4.77 -12.93
C ASP A 101 11.80 -4.01 -11.60
N ARG A 102 11.11 -4.49 -10.56
CA ARG A 102 11.21 -3.87 -9.22
C ARG A 102 12.63 -3.88 -8.71
N ARG A 103 13.32 -5.01 -8.75
CA ARG A 103 14.72 -5.09 -8.27
C ARG A 103 15.66 -4.15 -9.01
N GLN A 104 15.38 -3.85 -10.28
CA GLN A 104 16.23 -2.99 -11.10
C GLN A 104 15.85 -1.50 -11.01
N HIS A 105 14.59 -1.19 -10.78
CA HIS A 105 14.06 0.17 -10.99
C HIS A 105 13.30 0.76 -9.80
N PHE A 106 13.11 0.03 -8.71
CA PHE A 106 12.29 0.48 -7.58
C PHE A 106 12.75 1.82 -7.02
N ASP A 107 14.04 1.96 -6.70
CA ASP A 107 14.58 3.21 -6.13
C ASP A 107 14.34 4.41 -7.05
N HIS A 108 14.55 4.22 -8.36
CA HIS A 108 14.30 5.26 -9.35
C HIS A 108 12.81 5.61 -9.47
N LEU A 109 11.92 4.61 -9.52
CA LEU A 109 10.47 4.83 -9.59
C LEU A 109 9.95 5.54 -8.34
N PHE A 110 10.46 5.17 -7.17
CA PHE A 110 10.06 5.75 -5.89
C PHE A 110 10.55 7.19 -5.74
N GLN A 111 11.80 7.46 -6.12
CA GLN A 111 12.35 8.81 -6.17
C GLN A 111 11.56 9.70 -7.14
N TYR A 112 11.23 9.18 -8.33
CA TYR A 112 10.39 9.89 -9.30
C TYR A 112 9.00 10.21 -8.72
N TYR A 113 8.37 9.26 -8.02
CA TYR A 113 7.10 9.51 -7.34
C TYR A 113 7.20 10.65 -6.32
N TYR A 114 8.23 10.65 -5.48
CA TYR A 114 8.43 11.71 -4.48
C TYR A 114 8.62 13.09 -5.12
N GLU A 115 9.39 13.17 -6.21
CA GLU A 115 9.59 14.41 -6.96
C GLU A 115 8.29 14.91 -7.59
N GLU A 116 7.47 14.03 -8.17
CA GLU A 116 6.16 14.41 -8.72
C GLU A 116 5.16 14.81 -7.63
N LEU A 117 5.24 14.19 -6.44
CA LEU A 117 4.46 14.59 -5.28
C LEU A 117 4.79 16.02 -4.85
N GLU A 118 6.08 16.36 -4.72
CA GLU A 118 6.53 17.70 -4.35
C GLU A 118 6.13 18.75 -5.40
N LYS A 119 6.31 18.43 -6.69
CA LYS A 119 5.85 19.28 -7.80
C LYS A 119 4.34 19.53 -7.75
N SER A 120 3.56 18.47 -7.54
CA SER A 120 2.09 18.55 -7.50
C SER A 120 1.59 19.29 -6.25
N PHE A 121 2.29 19.19 -5.13
CA PHE A 121 2.00 19.95 -3.92
C PHE A 121 2.26 21.45 -4.09
N GLY A 122 3.17 21.83 -4.99
CA GLY A 122 3.46 23.23 -5.33
C GLY A 122 4.34 23.96 -4.31
N ALA A 123 4.89 23.24 -3.34
CA ALA A 123 5.83 23.74 -2.34
C ALA A 123 6.74 22.60 -1.88
N ARG A 124 7.84 22.95 -1.21
CA ARG A 124 8.74 21.96 -0.62
C ARG A 124 8.00 21.15 0.45
N LEU A 125 8.12 19.84 0.40
CA LEU A 125 7.49 18.94 1.38
C LEU A 125 8.18 19.08 2.75
N SER A 126 7.41 18.91 3.83
CA SER A 126 7.93 18.98 5.21
C SER A 126 8.60 17.67 5.68
N PHE A 127 8.65 16.67 4.81
CA PHE A 127 9.20 15.34 5.04
C PHE A 127 10.05 14.94 3.83
N THR A 128 10.94 13.97 3.96
CA THR A 128 11.88 13.54 2.92
C THR A 128 11.44 12.27 2.21
N CYS A 129 12.05 11.97 1.05
CA CYS A 129 11.86 10.70 0.35
C CYS A 129 12.20 9.50 1.24
N ASP A 130 13.28 9.59 2.03
CA ASP A 130 13.68 8.53 2.97
C ASP A 130 12.65 8.28 4.06
N GLN A 131 11.98 9.33 4.57
CA GLN A 131 10.89 9.18 5.54
C GLN A 131 9.71 8.42 4.91
N VAL A 132 9.35 8.75 3.66
CA VAL A 132 8.29 8.04 2.91
C VAL A 132 8.70 6.60 2.58
N CYS A 133 9.98 6.33 2.31
CA CYS A 133 10.48 4.96 2.10
C CYS A 133 10.44 4.14 3.40
N SER A 134 10.72 4.79 4.53
CA SER A 134 10.76 4.14 5.84
C SER A 134 9.37 3.67 6.31
N THR A 135 8.29 4.38 5.95
CA THR A 135 6.91 3.96 6.27
C THR A 135 6.54 2.61 5.65
N PHE A 136 7.22 2.19 4.57
CA PHE A 136 6.97 0.90 3.93
C PHE A 136 7.97 -0.19 4.29
N THR A 137 9.25 0.16 4.47
CA THR A 137 10.32 -0.84 4.66
C THR A 137 10.44 -1.34 6.10
N SER A 138 10.16 -0.47 7.08
CA SER A 138 10.29 -0.83 8.49
C SER A 138 9.21 -1.75 9.09
N PRO A 139 7.92 -1.73 8.66
CA PRO A 139 6.91 -2.66 9.19
C PRO A 139 7.26 -4.14 9.05
N PHE A 140 8.16 -4.49 8.13
CA PHE A 140 8.54 -5.87 7.80
C PHE A 140 9.94 -6.27 8.31
N LEU A 141 10.62 -5.38 9.03
CA LEU A 141 12.00 -5.55 9.52
C LEU A 141 12.11 -5.61 11.05
N GLN A 142 10.98 -5.68 11.76
CA GLN A 142 10.91 -5.91 13.21
C GLN A 142 10.51 -7.36 13.50
#